data_AF-Q1Q810-F1
#
_entry.id   AF-Q1Q810-F1
#
_cell.length_a   1.000
_cell.length_b   1.000
_cell.length_c   1.000
_cell.angle_alpha   90.00
_cell.angle_beta   90.00
_cell.angle_gamma   90.00
#
_symmetry.space_group_name_H-M   'P 1'
#
loop_
_entity.id
_entity.type
_entity.pdbx_description
1 polymer ?
#
loop_
_entity_poly.entity_id
_entity_poly.type
_entity_poly.pdbx_seq_one_letter_code
_entity_poly.pdbx_strand_id
1 'polypeptide(L)'
;MNQQFELFDITNPCIGVCTSNKKGYCFGCLRSRPERQLWHEMTTEQRREVLRLIVGRKQRIEQMRQRKGEQLGFDFEDTAEAGKLF
;
A
#
# COMPACT_ATOMS: atom_id res chain seq x y z
N MET A 1 -26.15 10.96 25.38
CA MET A 1 -25.34 10.20 24.41
C MET A 1 -24.91 11.17 23.33
N ASN A 2 -23.64 11.61 23.36
CA ASN A 2 -23.12 12.60 22.42
C ASN A 2 -22.97 11.97 21.04
N GLN A 3 -23.99 12.16 20.18
CA GLN A 3 -23.85 11.98 18.75
C GLN A 3 -23.02 13.16 18.23
N GLN A 4 -21.69 12.99 18.23
CA GLN A 4 -20.79 13.88 17.54
C GLN A 4 -21.17 13.82 16.05
N PHE A 5 -21.86 14.85 15.56
CA PHE A 5 -22.14 15.01 14.14
C PHE A 5 -20.82 15.07 13.39
N GLU A 6 -20.59 14.06 12.55
CA GLU A 6 -19.41 14.03 11.68
C GLU A 6 -19.64 15.02 10.55
N LEU A 7 -19.04 16.19 10.70
CA LEU A 7 -19.21 17.34 9.81
C LEU A 7 -18.66 17.09 8.39
N PHE A 8 -17.93 16.00 8.17
CA PHE A 8 -17.19 15.75 6.93
C PHE A 8 -17.48 14.36 6.38
N ASP A 9 -17.92 14.33 5.13
CA ASP A 9 -18.10 13.10 4.36
C ASP A 9 -16.75 12.41 4.10
N ILE A 10 -16.76 11.08 4.14
CA ILE A 10 -15.58 10.29 3.80
C ILE A 10 -15.38 10.28 2.28
N THR A 11 -14.24 10.81 1.85
CA THR A 11 -13.85 10.83 0.44
C THR A 11 -13.49 9.44 -0.07
N ASN A 12 -13.82 9.17 -1.34
CA ASN A 12 -13.51 7.91 -1.99
C ASN A 12 -12.01 7.86 -2.36
N PRO A 13 -11.22 6.86 -1.91
CA PRO A 13 -9.79 6.78 -2.19
C PRO A 13 -9.47 6.25 -3.62
N CYS A 14 -10.47 6.14 -4.50
CA CYS A 14 -10.29 5.64 -5.86
C CYS A 14 -9.53 6.64 -6.75
N ILE A 15 -8.53 6.14 -7.49
CA ILE A 15 -7.79 6.93 -8.49
C ILE A 15 -8.16 6.57 -9.94
N GLY A 16 -9.29 5.90 -10.15
CA GLY A 16 -9.74 5.48 -11.50
C GLY A 16 -9.04 4.22 -12.05
N VAL A 17 -8.15 3.58 -11.30
CA VAL A 17 -7.49 2.32 -11.71
C VAL A 17 -8.21 1.12 -11.08
N CYS A 18 -8.61 0.15 -11.90
CA CYS A 18 -9.39 -1.02 -11.46
C CYS A 18 -8.65 -2.37 -11.58
N THR A 19 -7.32 -2.34 -11.67
CA THR A 19 -6.48 -3.56 -11.80
C THR A 19 -6.09 -4.11 -10.43
N SER A 20 -6.19 -5.43 -10.23
CA SER A 20 -5.85 -6.11 -8.97
C SER A 20 -4.48 -6.78 -9.01
N ASN A 21 -3.78 -6.80 -7.89
CA ASN A 21 -2.56 -7.56 -7.70
C ASN A 21 -2.84 -9.05 -7.42
N LYS A 22 -1.77 -9.87 -7.32
CA LYS A 22 -1.87 -11.31 -7.01
C LYS A 22 -2.56 -11.63 -5.67
N LYS A 23 -2.60 -10.67 -4.74
CA LYS A 23 -3.28 -10.79 -3.43
C LYS A 23 -4.74 -10.29 -3.46
N GLY A 24 -5.25 -9.86 -4.62
CA GLY A 24 -6.63 -9.40 -4.80
C GLY A 24 -6.89 -7.93 -4.46
N TYR A 25 -5.87 -7.13 -4.17
CA TYR A 25 -6.01 -5.70 -3.89
C TYR A 25 -5.80 -4.84 -5.13
N CYS A 26 -6.59 -3.77 -5.29
CA CYS A 26 -6.42 -2.80 -6.37
C CYS A 26 -5.06 -2.11 -6.32
N PHE A 27 -4.34 -2.00 -7.45
CA PHE A 27 -3.04 -1.32 -7.51
C PHE A 27 -3.11 0.16 -7.14
N GLY A 28 -4.22 0.84 -7.43
CA GLY A 28 -4.40 2.26 -7.14
C GLY A 28 -4.81 2.55 -5.70
N CYS A 29 -6.01 2.09 -5.32
CA CYS A 29 -6.59 2.41 -4.01
C CYS A 29 -6.34 1.35 -2.93
N LEU A 30 -5.74 0.20 -3.27
CA LEU A 30 -5.48 -0.92 -2.34
C LEU A 30 -6.70 -1.53 -1.66
N ARG A 31 -7.91 -1.20 -2.13
CA ARG A 31 -9.15 -1.87 -1.74
C ARG A 31 -9.22 -3.29 -2.31
N SER A 32 -9.83 -4.20 -1.57
CA SER A 32 -10.20 -5.53 -2.05
C SER A 32 -11.34 -5.44 -3.07
N ARG A 33 -11.69 -6.55 -3.74
CA ARG A 33 -12.85 -6.58 -4.65
C ARG A 33 -14.18 -6.29 -3.92
N PRO A 34 -14.50 -6.94 -2.78
CA PRO A 34 -15.71 -6.62 -2.02
C PRO A 34 -15.78 -5.16 -1.56
N GLU A 35 -14.65 -4.61 -1.08
CA GLU A 35 -14.56 -3.22 -0.63
C GLU A 35 -14.80 -2.19 -1.75
N ARG A 36 -14.52 -2.54 -3.00
CA ARG A 36 -14.84 -1.68 -4.15
C ARG A 36 -16.32 -1.74 -4.49
N GLN A 37 -16.88 -2.96 -4.52
CA GLN A 37 -18.26 -3.21 -4.89
C GLN A 37 -19.23 -2.56 -3.89
N LEU A 38 -18.98 -2.75 -2.60
CA LEU A 38 -19.89 -2.30 -1.53
C LEU A 38 -19.62 -0.87 -1.03
N TRP A 39 -18.64 -0.15 -1.59
CA TRP A 39 -18.22 1.16 -1.04
C TRP A 39 -19.36 2.17 -0.88
N HIS A 40 -20.27 2.22 -1.85
CA HIS A 40 -21.41 3.13 -1.84
C HIS A 40 -22.49 2.69 -0.84
N GLU A 41 -22.54 1.40 -0.50
CA GLU A 41 -23.49 0.81 0.46
C GLU A 41 -22.94 0.80 1.89
N MET A 42 -21.62 0.98 2.07
CA MET A 42 -20.97 0.98 3.38
C MET A 42 -21.41 2.14 4.27
N THR A 43 -21.54 1.87 5.57
CA THR A 43 -21.70 2.92 6.59
C THR A 43 -20.42 3.74 6.72
N THR A 44 -20.51 4.91 7.36
CA THR A 44 -19.36 5.78 7.59
C THR A 44 -18.27 5.07 8.39
N GLU A 45 -18.62 4.29 9.41
CA GLU A 45 -17.70 3.48 10.22
C GLU A 45 -17.01 2.40 9.38
N GLN A 46 -17.75 1.73 8.50
CA GLN A 46 -17.18 0.73 7.59
C GLN A 46 -16.18 1.36 6.61
N ARG A 47 -16.53 2.53 6.06
CA ARG A 47 -15.62 3.28 5.18
C ARG A 47 -14.35 3.71 5.92
N ARG A 48 -14.45 4.13 7.19
CA ARG A 48 -13.26 4.42 8.03
C ARG A 48 -12.38 3.20 8.22
N GLU A 49 -12.98 2.06 8.52
CA GLU A 49 -12.20 0.84 8.72
C GLU A 49 -11.48 0.43 7.44
N VAL A 50 -12.13 0.53 6.27
CA VAL A 50 -11.48 0.29 4.98
C VAL A 50 -10.30 1.24 4.77
N LEU A 51 -10.44 2.53 5.09
CA LEU A 51 -9.35 3.50 5.00
C LEU A 51 -8.19 3.15 5.96
N ARG A 52 -8.49 2.73 7.19
CA ARG A 52 -7.49 2.26 8.16
C ARG A 52 -6.73 1.04 7.63
N LEU A 53 -7.44 0.08 7.03
CA LEU A 53 -6.83 -1.10 6.41
C LEU A 53 -5.94 -0.74 5.21
N ILE A 54 -6.33 0.23 4.39
CA ILE A 54 -5.51 0.74 3.28
C ILE A 54 -4.18 1.29 3.79
N VAL A 55 -4.17 2.07 4.88
CA VAL A 55 -2.94 2.59 5.48
C VAL A 55 -2.02 1.44 5.89
N GLY A 56 -2.54 0.43 6.59
CA GLY A 56 -1.75 -0.76 6.97
C GLY A 56 -1.27 -1.61 5.77
N ARG A 57 -2.03 -1.64 4.66
CA ARG A 57 -1.59 -2.27 3.40
C ARG A 57 -0.44 -1.49 2.76
N LYS A 58 -0.52 -0.14 2.74
CA LYS A 58 0.55 0.73 2.22
C LYS A 58 1.84 0.56 3.01
N GLN A 59 1.77 0.58 4.33
CA GLN A 59 2.93 0.40 5.20
C GLN A 59 3.64 -0.94 4.96
N ARG A 60 2.88 -2.04 4.83
CA ARG A 60 3.46 -3.35 4.50
C ARG A 60 4.13 -3.38 3.14
N ILE A 61 3.55 -2.72 2.14
CA ILE A 61 4.17 -2.64 0.80
C ILE A 61 5.49 -1.86 0.90
N GLU A 62 5.52 -0.75 1.62
CA GLU A 62 6.71 0.07 1.78
C GLU A 62 7.83 -0.65 2.55
N GLN A 63 7.50 -1.32 3.66
CA GLN A 63 8.46 -2.15 4.40
C GLN A 63 9.08 -3.26 3.53
N MET A 64 8.27 -3.90 2.67
CA MET A 64 8.77 -4.93 1.76
C MET A 64 9.66 -4.34 0.65
N ARG A 65 9.41 -3.09 0.22
CA ARG A 65 10.27 -2.38 -0.74
C ARG A 65 11.61 -2.02 -0.11
N GLN A 66 11.62 -1.52 1.12
CA GLN A 66 12.84 -1.19 1.85
C GLN A 66 13.74 -2.41 2.01
N ARG A 67 13.19 -3.54 2.50
CA ARG A 67 13.94 -4.80 2.62
C ARG A 67 14.52 -5.30 1.30
N LYS A 68 13.77 -5.15 0.20
CA LYS A 68 14.26 -5.52 -1.13
C LYS A 68 15.34 -4.57 -1.63
N GLY A 69 15.22 -3.26 -1.34
CA GLY A 69 16.24 -2.26 -1.64
C GLY A 69 17.55 -2.52 -0.89
N GLU A 70 17.47 -2.86 0.41
CA GLU A 70 18.61 -3.28 1.23
C GLU A 70 19.28 -4.53 0.66
N GLN A 71 18.51 -5.54 0.22
CA GLN A 71 19.05 -6.76 -0.39
C GLN A 71 19.72 -6.54 -1.76
N LEU A 72 19.36 -5.47 -2.49
CA LEU A 72 19.97 -5.10 -3.78
C LEU A 72 21.16 -4.15 -3.63
N GLY A 73 21.41 -3.62 -2.42
CA GLY A 73 22.64 -2.92 -2.07
C GLY A 73 23.76 -3.91 -1.81
N PHE A 74 24.26 -4.56 -2.87
CA PHE A 74 25.51 -5.30 -2.80
C PHE A 74 26.65 -4.32 -3.10
N ASP A 75 27.45 -4.03 -2.07
CA ASP A 75 28.62 -3.16 -2.16
C ASP A 75 29.63 -3.74 -3.16
N PHE A 76 29.81 -3.07 -4.29
CA PHE A 76 30.90 -3.34 -5.20
C PHE A 76 32.15 -2.61 -4.69
N GLU A 77 32.67 -3.03 -3.53
CA GLU A 77 34.07 -2.77 -3.18
C GLU A 77 34.90 -3.88 -3.82
N ASP A 78 34.96 -3.83 -5.16
CA ASP A 78 35.80 -4.69 -5.97
C ASP A 78 37.26 -4.28 -5.73
N THR A 79 37.92 -5.12 -4.96
CA THR A 79 39.35 -5.14 -4.71
C THR A 79 40.11 -5.05 -6.03
N ALA A 80 40.63 -3.86 -6.34
CA ALA A 80 41.57 -3.66 -7.43
C ALA A 80 42.95 -4.29 -7.10
N GLU A 81 43.02 -5.62 -7.03
CA GLU A 81 44.29 -6.35 -7.07
C GLU A 81 44.20 -7.53 -8.06
N ALA A 82 44.11 -7.21 -9.34
CA ALA A 82 44.38 -8.14 -10.44
C ALA A 82 45.37 -7.52 -11.44
N GLY A 83 46.50 -7.00 -10.93
CA GLY A 83 47.52 -6.32 -11.72
C GLY A 83 48.97 -6.80 -11.51
N LYS A 84 49.20 -7.90 -10.78
CA LYS A 84 50.54 -8.50 -10.63
C LYS A 84 50.50 -10.01 -10.86
N LEU A 85 50.22 -10.38 -12.08
CA LEU A 85 50.61 -11.66 -12.65
C LEU A 85 50.75 -11.43 -14.14
N PHE A 86 51.82 -10.72 -14.52
CA PHE A 86 52.67 -10.89 -15.70
C PHE A 86 53.81 -9.86 -15.60
#